data_AF-A0AAE1EW38-F1
#
_entry.id   AF-A0AAE1EW38-F1
#
_cell.length_a   1.000
_cell.length_b   1.000
_cell.length_c   1.000
_cell.angle_alpha   90.00
_cell.angle_beta   90.00
_cell.angle_gamma   90.00
#
_symmetry.space_group_name_H-M   'P 1'
#
loop_
_entity.id
_entity.type
_entity.pdbx_description
1 polymer ?
#
loop_
_entity_poly.entity_id
_entity_poly.type
_entity_poly.pdbx_seq_one_letter_code
_entity_poly.pdbx_strand_id
1 'polypeptide(L)'
;MEVVWEVVWVVVWEVGRTHNTIEDLEEGWLGEDQSMTETRANAPDVITLRGRIVGMWECGKSSRNIAHMTGVSVRTVNIWIHRWQEEGSLKTKPRNGRPKVTTLDGVARILDAIHERPKTNSVQVAADLLLPCHPRTIRRRLKENKINCNVTVKKDKLSQEHREVRLGFALQYLAVDPGL
;
A
#
# COMPACT_ATOMS: atom_id res chain seq x y z
N MET A 1 -12.29 -50.22 20.64
CA MET A 1 -13.71 -49.82 20.72
C MET A 1 -13.73 -48.31 20.94
N GLU A 2 -13.36 -47.42 20.02
CA GLU A 2 -13.66 -47.34 18.57
C GLU A 2 -15.10 -47.66 18.25
N VAL A 3 -16.03 -46.77 18.66
CA VAL A 3 -17.33 -46.47 18.00
C VAL A 3 -18.07 -45.37 18.79
N VAL A 4 -17.55 -44.14 18.83
CA VAL A 4 -18.36 -42.96 19.25
C VAL A 4 -17.99 -41.67 18.48
N TRP A 5 -17.02 -41.71 17.57
CA TRP A 5 -16.53 -40.49 16.89
C TRP A 5 -17.21 -40.18 15.54
N GLU A 6 -18.05 -41.07 14.99
CA GLU A 6 -18.70 -40.83 13.69
C GLU A 6 -20.09 -40.19 13.75
N VAL A 7 -20.81 -40.25 14.88
CA VAL A 7 -22.19 -39.72 14.94
C VAL A 7 -22.21 -38.19 15.16
N VAL A 8 -21.18 -37.63 15.80
CA VAL A 8 -21.12 -36.18 16.11
C VAL A 8 -20.73 -35.33 14.89
N TRP A 9 -20.09 -35.90 13.87
CA TRP A 9 -19.64 -35.15 12.70
C TRP A 9 -20.72 -34.96 11.62
N VAL A 10 -21.73 -35.82 11.55
CA VAL A 10 -22.76 -35.76 10.49
C VAL A 10 -23.86 -34.73 10.76
N VAL A 11 -24.14 -34.41 12.02
CA VAL A 11 -25.26 -33.49 12.38
C VAL A 11 -24.90 -32.01 12.20
N VAL A 12 -23.61 -31.67 12.02
CA VAL A 12 -23.13 -30.27 12.00
C VAL A 12 -23.10 -29.63 10.59
N TRP A 13 -23.42 -30.36 9.51
CA TRP A 13 -23.31 -29.84 8.14
C TRP A 13 -24.62 -29.58 7.41
N GLU A 14 -25.76 -29.58 8.11
CA GLU A 14 -27.05 -29.36 7.46
C GLU A 14 -28.04 -28.67 8.41
N VAL A 15 -27.95 -27.34 8.48
CA VAL A 15 -29.05 -26.37 8.64
C VAL A 15 -28.42 -25.01 8.94
N GLY A 16 -28.58 -24.08 8.00
CA GLY A 16 -28.35 -22.68 8.26
C GLY A 16 -29.27 -22.19 9.37
N ARG A 17 -28.71 -21.78 10.50
CA ARG A 17 -29.43 -20.96 11.47
C ARG A 17 -28.46 -20.12 12.27
N THR A 18 -28.48 -18.82 12.03
CA THR A 18 -27.92 -17.80 12.89
C THR A 18 -28.55 -17.91 14.27
N HIS A 19 -27.80 -18.36 15.29
CA HIS A 19 -28.07 -17.98 16.67
C HIS A 19 -26.82 -17.31 17.20
N ASN A 20 -26.94 -15.99 17.28
CA ASN A 20 -26.10 -15.11 18.05
C ASN A 20 -26.55 -15.26 19.51
N THR A 21 -25.80 -16.03 20.29
CA THR A 21 -25.86 -15.98 21.76
C THR A 21 -24.46 -16.28 22.25
N ILE A 22 -23.78 -15.24 22.74
CA ILE A 22 -22.38 -15.22 23.16
C ILE A 22 -22.22 -15.67 24.63
N GLU A 23 -23.30 -16.08 25.31
CA GLU A 23 -23.31 -16.17 26.78
C GLU A 23 -23.10 -17.57 27.39
N ASP A 24 -22.89 -18.63 26.59
CA ASP A 24 -22.76 -20.01 27.13
C ASP A 24 -21.35 -20.63 27.00
N LEU A 25 -20.29 -19.81 26.92
CA LEU A 25 -18.89 -20.29 26.85
C LEU A 25 -17.97 -19.71 27.95
N GLU A 26 -18.51 -19.32 29.10
CA GLU A 26 -17.71 -18.70 30.19
C GLU A 26 -17.28 -19.64 31.33
N GLU A 27 -17.57 -20.94 31.30
CA GLU A 27 -17.11 -21.85 32.36
C GLU A 27 -16.18 -22.95 31.82
N GLY A 28 -14.88 -22.64 31.75
CA GLY A 28 -13.88 -23.69 31.50
C GLY A 28 -12.51 -23.26 30.97
N TRP A 29 -11.99 -22.08 31.33
CA TRP A 29 -10.61 -21.70 31.02
C TRP A 29 -9.93 -21.06 32.24
N LEU A 30 -9.70 -21.85 33.29
CA LEU A 30 -8.76 -21.50 34.36
C LEU A 30 -7.46 -22.28 34.15
N GLY A 31 -6.59 -21.67 33.36
CA GLY A 31 -5.25 -22.17 33.04
C GLY A 31 -4.57 -21.27 32.03
N GLU A 32 -4.46 -19.97 32.32
CA GLU A 32 -3.56 -19.08 31.58
C GLU A 32 -2.12 -19.55 31.84
N ASP A 33 -1.63 -20.45 31.00
CA ASP A 33 -0.22 -20.77 30.87
C ASP A 33 0.51 -19.52 30.33
N GLN A 34 0.98 -18.68 31.25
CA GLN A 34 1.75 -17.47 30.95
C GLN A 34 3.08 -17.76 30.22
N SER A 35 3.50 -19.03 30.10
CA SER A 35 4.70 -19.41 29.34
C SER A 35 4.53 -19.30 27.82
N MET A 36 3.31 -19.43 27.31
CA MET A 36 3.02 -19.45 25.86
C MET A 36 2.92 -18.04 25.22
N THR A 37 2.62 -16.99 26.00
CA THR A 37 2.45 -15.62 25.48
C THR A 37 3.75 -14.81 25.50
N GLU A 38 4.66 -15.09 26.42
CA GLU A 38 5.94 -14.38 26.58
C GLU A 38 6.95 -14.72 25.45
N THR A 39 6.82 -15.91 24.87
CA THR A 39 7.72 -16.39 23.80
C THR A 39 7.54 -15.61 22.48
N ARG A 40 6.35 -15.08 22.19
CA ARG A 40 6.09 -14.34 20.93
C ARG A 40 6.61 -12.90 20.96
N ALA A 41 6.75 -12.31 22.15
CA ALA A 41 7.21 -10.93 22.33
C ALA A 41 8.74 -10.77 22.22
N ASN A 42 9.51 -11.86 22.42
CA ASN A 42 10.98 -11.85 22.42
C ASN A 42 11.63 -12.39 21.13
N ALA A 43 10.85 -12.70 20.09
CA ALA A 43 11.42 -13.03 18.79
C ALA A 43 12.15 -11.79 18.24
N PRO A 44 13.48 -11.86 17.98
CA PRO A 44 14.21 -10.70 17.50
C PRO A 44 13.61 -10.22 16.18
N ASP A 45 13.33 -8.92 16.07
CA ASP A 45 12.86 -8.35 14.82
C ASP A 45 13.83 -8.73 13.68
N VAL A 46 13.27 -8.90 12.49
CA VAL A 46 14.00 -9.37 11.31
C VAL A 46 15.16 -8.42 10.98
N ILE A 47 15.04 -7.12 11.28
CA ILE A 47 16.12 -6.15 11.11
C ILE A 47 17.21 -6.36 12.18
N THR A 48 16.82 -6.60 13.43
CA THR A 48 17.75 -6.87 14.54
C THR A 48 18.59 -8.11 14.28
N LEU A 49 18.02 -9.18 13.73
CA LEU A 49 18.76 -10.40 13.38
C LEU A 49 19.81 -10.13 12.28
N ARG A 50 19.43 -9.39 11.23
CA ARG A 50 20.36 -9.01 10.14
C ARG A 50 21.50 -8.14 10.64
N GLY A 51 21.19 -7.19 11.53
CA GLY A 51 22.19 -6.34 12.18
C GLY A 51 23.19 -7.15 13.02
N ARG A 52 22.72 -8.15 13.77
CA ARG A 52 23.60 -9.07 14.52
C ARG A 52 24.55 -9.85 13.61
N ILE A 53 24.06 -10.35 12.47
CA ILE A 53 24.89 -11.07 11.48
C ILE A 53 26.02 -10.16 10.97
N VAL A 54 25.66 -8.94 10.56
CA VAL A 54 26.63 -7.97 10.02
C VAL A 54 27.63 -7.55 11.09
N GLY A 55 27.18 -7.20 12.30
CA GLY A 55 28.08 -6.80 13.38
C GLY A 55 29.08 -7.89 13.75
N MET A 56 28.66 -9.16 13.83
CA MET A 56 29.57 -10.27 14.10
C MET A 56 30.58 -10.49 12.95
N TRP A 57 30.15 -10.27 11.71
CA TRP A 57 31.03 -10.34 10.55
C TRP A 57 32.08 -9.22 10.55
N GLU A 58 31.68 -7.98 10.88
CA GLU A 58 32.61 -6.85 11.04
C GLU A 58 33.63 -7.08 12.17
N CYS A 59 33.23 -7.80 13.22
CA CYS A 59 34.16 -8.29 14.25
C CYS A 59 35.07 -9.45 13.80
N GLY A 60 35.07 -9.83 12.51
CA GLY A 60 35.95 -10.85 11.94
C GLY A 60 35.54 -12.30 12.24
N LYS A 61 34.29 -12.56 12.66
CA LYS A 61 33.80 -13.94 12.85
C LYS A 61 33.54 -14.62 11.51
N SER A 62 33.83 -15.93 11.44
CA SER A 62 33.54 -16.72 10.24
C SER A 62 32.04 -16.97 10.07
N SER A 63 31.55 -17.06 8.84
CA SER A 63 30.12 -17.27 8.54
C SER A 63 29.52 -18.50 9.23
N ARG A 64 30.31 -19.57 9.41
CA ARG A 64 29.89 -20.79 10.13
C ARG A 64 29.67 -20.52 11.61
N ASN A 65 30.55 -19.73 12.23
CA ASN A 65 30.43 -19.39 13.64
C ASN A 65 29.23 -18.44 13.87
N ILE A 66 29.04 -17.48 12.96
CA ILE A 66 27.87 -16.58 12.98
C ILE A 66 26.57 -17.37 12.85
N ALA A 67 26.50 -18.34 11.93
CA ALA A 67 25.35 -19.22 11.76
C ALA A 67 25.01 -19.99 13.05
N HIS A 68 26.02 -20.56 13.71
CA HIS A 68 25.86 -21.26 14.99
C HIS A 68 25.36 -20.33 16.10
N MET A 69 25.92 -19.12 16.21
CA MET A 69 25.55 -18.13 17.24
C MET A 69 24.16 -17.53 17.02
N THR A 70 23.71 -17.42 15.77
CA THR A 70 22.43 -16.77 15.41
C THR A 70 21.29 -17.76 15.16
N GLY A 71 21.57 -19.06 15.06
CA GLY A 71 20.57 -20.07 14.70
C GLY A 71 20.09 -20.00 13.25
N VAL A 72 20.82 -19.30 12.38
CA VAL A 72 20.47 -19.05 10.98
C VAL A 72 21.35 -19.89 10.06
N SER A 73 20.83 -20.31 8.91
CA SER A 73 21.64 -21.04 7.93
C SER A 73 22.85 -20.24 7.44
N VAL A 74 23.98 -20.92 7.19
CA VAL A 74 25.19 -20.32 6.62
C VAL A 74 24.89 -19.61 5.28
N ARG A 75 23.97 -20.16 4.48
CA ARG A 75 23.51 -19.54 3.23
C ARG A 75 22.89 -18.16 3.49
N THR A 76 22.00 -18.04 4.46
CA THR A 76 21.35 -16.78 4.81
C THR A 76 22.37 -15.78 5.36
N VAL A 77 23.33 -16.22 6.18
CA VAL A 77 24.45 -15.39 6.66
C VAL A 77 25.23 -14.81 5.48
N ASN A 78 25.66 -15.65 4.54
CA ASN A 78 26.40 -15.20 3.36
C ASN A 78 25.58 -14.24 2.48
N ILE A 79 24.28 -14.51 2.27
CA ILE A 79 23.39 -13.60 1.52
C ILE A 79 23.36 -12.21 2.17
N TRP A 80 23.29 -12.12 3.50
CA TRP A 80 23.26 -10.84 4.20
C TRP A 80 24.60 -10.13 4.20
N ILE A 81 25.72 -10.86 4.36
CA ILE A 81 27.06 -10.29 4.24
C ILE A 81 27.27 -9.71 2.83
N HIS A 82 26.97 -10.47 1.78
CA HIS A 82 27.11 -9.99 0.41
C HIS A 82 26.25 -8.76 0.13
N ARG A 83 24.97 -8.78 0.54
CA ARG A 83 24.10 -7.60 0.40
C ARG A 83 24.61 -6.39 1.18
N TRP A 84 25.17 -6.59 2.37
CA TRP A 84 25.77 -5.52 3.14
C TRP A 84 26.96 -4.91 2.43
N GLN A 85 27.84 -5.75 1.87
CA GLN A 85 29.00 -5.30 1.09
C GLN A 85 28.60 -4.55 -0.19
N GLU A 86 27.54 -4.97 -0.88
CA GLU A 86 27.08 -4.35 -2.12
C GLU A 86 26.25 -3.07 -1.90
N GLU A 87 25.34 -3.06 -0.92
CA GLU A 87 24.31 -2.02 -0.77
C GLU A 87 24.40 -1.21 0.52
N GLY A 88 25.10 -1.71 1.55
CA GLY A 88 25.16 -1.08 2.87
C GLY A 88 23.80 -0.94 3.58
N SER A 89 22.82 -1.79 3.23
CA SER A 89 21.46 -1.69 3.76
C SER A 89 20.91 -3.04 4.25
N LEU A 90 20.30 -3.02 5.44
CA LEU A 90 19.63 -4.18 6.03
C LEU A 90 18.13 -4.22 5.70
N LYS A 91 17.62 -3.22 4.98
CA LYS A 91 16.22 -3.11 4.62
C LYS A 91 15.86 -4.15 3.56
N THR A 92 14.66 -4.71 3.67
CA THR A 92 14.15 -5.61 2.64
C THR A 92 13.92 -4.82 1.35
N LYS A 93 14.51 -5.28 0.24
CA LYS A 93 14.25 -4.68 -1.08
C LYS A 93 12.75 -4.69 -1.41
N PRO A 94 12.24 -3.66 -2.09
CA PRO A 94 10.90 -3.73 -2.66
C PRO A 94 10.83 -4.94 -3.59
N ARG A 95 9.75 -5.73 -3.47
CA ARG A 95 9.55 -6.88 -4.36
C ARG A 95 9.19 -6.38 -5.75
N ASN A 96 9.75 -7.03 -6.77
CA ASN A 96 9.31 -6.82 -8.15
C ASN A 96 7.87 -7.35 -8.27
N GLY A 97 6.92 -6.44 -8.41
CA GLY A 97 5.52 -6.79 -8.64
C GLY A 97 5.26 -7.23 -10.07
N ARG A 98 4.01 -7.62 -10.35
CA ARG A 98 3.56 -7.95 -11.71
C ARG A 98 3.78 -6.75 -12.66
N PRO A 99 4.32 -6.95 -13.88
CA PRO A 99 4.48 -5.87 -14.84
C PRO A 99 3.13 -5.21 -15.16
N LYS A 100 3.19 -3.88 -15.33
CA LYS A 100 2.01 -3.05 -15.65
C LYS A 100 1.63 -3.28 -17.12
N VAL A 101 0.33 -3.35 -17.40
CA VAL A 101 -0.20 -3.44 -18.79
C VAL A 101 0.10 -2.17 -19.60
N THR A 102 0.14 -1.02 -18.94
CA THR A 102 0.48 0.26 -19.58
C THR A 102 1.99 0.41 -19.69
N THR A 103 2.49 0.65 -20.90
CA THR A 103 3.87 1.08 -21.17
C THR A 103 4.08 2.53 -20.74
N LEU A 104 5.33 2.96 -20.58
CA LEU A 104 5.65 4.36 -20.25
C LEU A 104 5.16 5.33 -21.33
N ASP A 105 5.38 4.98 -22.60
CA ASP A 105 4.86 5.71 -23.77
C ASP A 105 3.33 5.82 -23.74
N GLY A 106 2.64 4.71 -23.48
CA GLY A 106 1.18 4.71 -23.37
C GLY A 106 0.67 5.61 -22.24
N VAL A 107 1.42 5.76 -21.14
CA VAL A 107 1.08 6.71 -20.08
C VAL A 107 1.30 8.16 -20.53
N ALA A 108 2.40 8.46 -21.21
CA ALA A 108 2.67 9.81 -21.73
C ALA A 108 1.55 10.27 -22.67
N ARG A 109 1.16 9.41 -23.63
CA ARG A 109 0.06 9.68 -24.56
C ARG A 109 -1.29 9.92 -23.86
N ILE A 110 -1.56 9.22 -22.75
CA ILE A 110 -2.75 9.47 -21.92
C ILE A 110 -2.69 10.88 -21.30
N LEU A 111 -1.53 11.28 -20.78
CA LEU A 111 -1.36 12.58 -20.13
C LEU A 111 -1.47 13.73 -21.13
N ASP A 112 -0.85 13.60 -22.30
CA ASP A 112 -0.91 14.60 -23.37
C ASP A 112 -2.35 14.79 -23.86
N ALA A 113 -3.07 13.69 -24.13
CA ALA A 113 -4.47 13.75 -24.56
C ALA A 113 -5.38 14.44 -23.53
N ILE A 114 -5.11 14.27 -22.23
CA ILE A 114 -5.86 14.96 -21.17
C ILE A 114 -5.43 16.43 -21.05
N HIS A 115 -4.16 16.77 -21.28
CA HIS A 115 -3.71 18.15 -21.25
C HIS A 115 -4.32 18.97 -22.38
N GLU A 116 -4.39 18.40 -23.59
CA GLU A 116 -5.08 19.00 -24.74
C GLU A 116 -6.59 19.10 -24.52
N ARG A 117 -7.20 18.04 -23.97
CA ARG A 117 -8.66 17.91 -23.82
C ARG A 117 -9.02 17.49 -22.39
N PRO A 118 -9.02 18.42 -21.42
CA PRO A 118 -9.14 18.10 -19.99
C PRO A 118 -10.51 17.57 -19.55
N LYS A 119 -11.55 17.72 -20.38
CA LYS A 119 -12.92 17.26 -20.09
C LYS A 119 -13.25 15.89 -20.68
N THR A 120 -12.26 15.21 -21.27
CA THR A 120 -12.48 13.94 -21.97
C THR A 120 -12.71 12.78 -20.99
N ASN A 121 -13.61 11.86 -21.34
CA ASN A 121 -13.88 10.68 -20.52
C ASN A 121 -12.77 9.62 -20.69
N SER A 122 -12.39 8.95 -19.60
CA SER A 122 -11.49 7.78 -19.60
C SER A 122 -11.85 6.70 -20.62
N VAL A 123 -13.13 6.48 -20.93
CA VAL A 123 -13.56 5.52 -21.96
C VAL A 123 -13.17 6.00 -23.36
N GLN A 124 -13.37 7.29 -23.63
CA GLN A 124 -13.00 7.91 -24.90
C GLN A 124 -11.48 7.93 -25.06
N VAL A 125 -10.72 8.28 -24.00
CA VAL A 125 -9.25 8.24 -24.05
C VAL A 125 -8.72 6.83 -24.37
N ALA A 126 -9.35 5.78 -23.84
CA ALA A 126 -8.98 4.40 -24.16
C ALA A 126 -9.19 4.08 -25.65
N ALA A 127 -10.32 4.53 -26.20
CA ALA A 127 -10.68 4.33 -27.60
C ALA A 127 -9.79 5.15 -28.54
N ASP A 128 -9.61 6.44 -28.27
CA ASP A 128 -8.80 7.38 -29.07
C ASP A 128 -7.34 6.89 -29.19
N LEU A 129 -6.78 6.34 -28.11
CA LEU A 129 -5.39 5.87 -28.07
C LEU A 129 -5.23 4.40 -28.43
N LEU A 130 -6.33 3.69 -28.72
CA LEU A 130 -6.37 2.24 -29.03
C LEU A 130 -5.61 1.39 -27.99
N LEU A 131 -5.70 1.78 -26.72
CA LEU A 131 -4.98 1.10 -25.66
C LEU A 131 -5.73 -0.17 -25.24
N PRO A 132 -5.08 -1.34 -25.17
CA PRO A 132 -5.70 -2.59 -24.72
C PRO A 132 -5.83 -2.62 -23.19
N CYS A 133 -6.47 -1.61 -22.60
CA CYS A 133 -6.62 -1.50 -21.17
C CYS A 133 -8.03 -1.03 -20.78
N HIS A 134 -8.53 -1.57 -19.67
CA HIS A 134 -9.81 -1.15 -19.13
C HIS A 134 -9.74 0.34 -18.68
N PRO A 135 -10.81 1.15 -18.87
CA PRO A 135 -10.82 2.58 -18.50
C PRO A 135 -10.44 2.88 -17.03
N ARG A 136 -10.66 1.92 -16.12
CA ARG A 136 -10.18 1.98 -14.72
C ARG A 136 -8.65 2.11 -14.63
N THR A 137 -7.91 1.48 -15.54
CA THR A 137 -6.44 1.58 -15.60
C THR A 137 -6.02 3.00 -15.94
N ILE A 138 -6.69 3.65 -16.89
CA ILE A 138 -6.44 5.06 -17.25
C ILE A 138 -6.68 5.97 -16.04
N ARG A 139 -7.82 5.84 -15.36
CA ARG A 139 -8.12 6.60 -14.13
C ARG A 139 -7.06 6.41 -13.05
N ARG A 140 -6.55 5.18 -12.88
CA ARG A 140 -5.44 4.91 -11.95
C ARG A 140 -4.16 5.64 -12.36
N ARG A 141 -3.82 5.69 -13.66
CA ARG A 141 -2.66 6.46 -14.17
C ARG A 141 -2.82 7.95 -13.94
N LEU A 142 -4.01 8.50 -14.17
CA LEU A 142 -4.28 9.92 -13.90
C LEU A 142 -4.10 10.23 -12.40
N LYS A 143 -4.63 9.39 -11.52
CA LYS A 143 -4.46 9.55 -10.06
C LYS A 143 -3.00 9.41 -9.60
N GLU A 144 -2.24 8.47 -10.17
CA GLU A 144 -0.79 8.34 -9.92
C GLU A 144 -0.05 9.64 -10.27
N ASN A 145 -0.48 10.34 -11.33
CA ASN A 145 0.05 11.65 -11.77
C ASN A 145 -0.69 12.86 -11.15
N LYS A 146 -1.44 12.68 -10.06
CA LYS A 146 -2.14 13.76 -9.33
C LYS A 146 -3.19 14.53 -10.15
N ILE A 147 -3.67 13.97 -11.25
CA ILE A 147 -4.77 14.54 -12.03
C ILE A 147 -6.08 13.99 -11.47
N ASN A 148 -6.91 14.90 -10.95
CA ASN A 148 -8.21 14.58 -10.37
C ASN A 148 -9.35 15.04 -11.27
N CYS A 149 -10.43 14.27 -11.30
CA CYS A 149 -11.66 14.64 -11.97
C CYS A 149 -12.54 15.46 -11.01
N ASN A 150 -12.35 16.77 -11.00
CA ASN A 150 -13.15 17.69 -10.20
C ASN A 150 -14.37 18.16 -10.98
N VAL A 151 -15.49 18.34 -10.26
CA VAL A 151 -16.68 18.96 -10.84
C VAL A 151 -16.42 20.45 -11.05
N THR A 152 -16.68 20.95 -12.25
CA THR A 152 -16.53 22.38 -12.55
C THR A 152 -17.60 23.20 -11.82
N VAL A 153 -17.18 24.29 -11.17
CA VAL A 153 -18.10 25.22 -10.51
C VAL A 153 -18.93 25.95 -11.57
N LYS A 154 -20.26 25.95 -11.40
CA LYS A 154 -21.17 26.73 -12.24
C LYS A 154 -21.07 28.20 -11.83
N LYS A 155 -20.76 29.07 -12.79
CA LYS A 155 -20.70 30.53 -12.61
C LYS A 155 -21.44 31.20 -13.75
N ASP A 156 -22.04 32.35 -13.49
CA ASP A 156 -22.64 33.17 -14.53
C ASP A 156 -21.56 33.67 -15.50
N LYS A 157 -21.92 33.76 -16.79
CA LYS A 157 -21.00 34.23 -17.81
C LYS A 157 -20.80 35.73 -17.66
N LEU A 158 -19.61 36.16 -17.24
CA LEU A 158 -19.25 37.57 -17.23
C LEU A 158 -18.93 38.07 -18.64
N SER A 159 -19.69 39.08 -19.07
CA SER A 159 -19.33 39.97 -20.18
C SER A 159 -18.01 40.67 -19.90
N GLN A 160 -17.36 41.16 -20.95
CA GLN A 160 -16.11 41.92 -20.86
C GLN A 160 -16.28 43.20 -20.02
N GLU A 161 -17.35 43.95 -20.26
CA GLU A 161 -17.69 45.16 -19.50
C GLU A 161 -17.81 44.89 -17.99
N HIS A 162 -18.50 43.81 -17.60
CA HIS A 162 -18.60 43.41 -16.18
C HIS A 162 -17.24 43.11 -15.55
N ARG A 163 -16.28 42.59 -16.32
CA ARG A 163 -14.92 42.31 -15.79
C ARG A 163 -14.18 43.60 -15.52
N GLU A 164 -14.28 44.56 -16.42
CA GLU A 164 -13.62 45.87 -16.32
C GLU A 164 -14.16 46.67 -15.14
N VAL A 165 -15.49 46.75 -14.99
CA VAL A 165 -16.11 47.44 -13.84
C VAL A 165 -15.70 46.79 -12.53
N ARG A 166 -15.74 45.45 -12.44
CA ARG A 166 -15.33 44.74 -11.23
C ARG A 166 -13.85 44.90 -10.91
N LEU A 167 -12.99 44.93 -11.93
CA LEU A 167 -11.55 45.15 -11.77
C LEU A 167 -11.26 46.57 -11.30
N GLY A 168 -11.89 47.58 -11.92
CA GLY A 168 -11.75 48.98 -11.52
C GLY A 168 -12.18 49.21 -10.07
N PHE A 169 -13.31 48.64 -9.66
CA PHE A 169 -13.76 48.64 -8.26
C PHE A 169 -12.72 48.02 -7.32
N ALA A 170 -12.20 46.83 -7.64
CA ALA A 170 -11.22 46.15 -6.80
C ALA A 170 -9.91 46.95 -6.65
N LEU A 171 -9.41 47.53 -7.74
CA LEU A 171 -8.20 48.36 -7.74
C LEU A 171 -8.39 49.65 -6.94
N GLN A 172 -9.55 50.30 -7.06
CA GLN A 172 -9.86 51.50 -6.29
C GLN A 172 -9.88 51.22 -4.78
N TYR A 173 -10.46 50.09 -4.36
CA TYR A 173 -10.50 49.71 -2.94
C TYR A 173 -9.14 49.29 -2.40
N LEU A 174 -8.31 48.59 -3.19
CA LEU A 174 -6.93 48.26 -2.81
C LEU A 174 -6.07 49.51 -2.58
N ALA A 175 -6.32 50.58 -3.36
CA ALA A 175 -5.60 51.84 -3.21
C ALA A 175 -6.03 52.65 -1.97
N VAL A 176 -7.21 52.37 -1.40
CA VAL A 176 -7.80 53.13 -0.28
C VAL A 176 -7.45 52.51 1.08
N ASP A 177 -7.19 51.21 1.15
CA ASP A 177 -6.83 50.53 2.40
C ASP A 177 -5.52 49.73 2.22
N PRO A 178 -4.35 50.34 2.53
CA PRO A 178 -3.05 49.68 2.35
C PRO A 178 -2.73 48.65 3.45
N GLY A 179 -3.67 48.33 4.34
CA GLY A 179 -3.47 47.49 5.53
C GLY A 179 -3.65 45.97 5.35
N LEU A 180 -3.67 45.46 4.12
CA LEU A 180 -3.74 44.02 3.79
C LEU A 180 -2.45 43.51 3.16
#